data_AF-A0A2N6BNY7-F1
#
_entry.id   AF-A0A2N6BNY7-F1
#
_cell.length_a   1.000
_cell.length_b   1.000
_cell.length_c   1.000
_cell.angle_alpha   90.00
_cell.angle_beta   90.00
_cell.angle_gamma   90.00
#
_symmetry.space_group_name_H-M   'P 1'
#
loop_
_entity.id
_entity.type
_entity.pdbx_description
1 polymer ?
#
loop_
_entity_poly.entity_id
_entity_poly.type
_entity_poly.pdbx_seq_one_letter_code
_entity_poly.pdbx_strand_id
1 'polypeptide(L)'
;MLSSDWGVDPDPVRDSWGAIGAFRLMQALGAYAKLGGRFKKAGFIEHIPAGLRHLAHQLARADGDYPILSALVERSLLCPVVRNP
;
A
#
# COMPACT_ATOMS: atom_id res chain seq x y z
N MET A 1 20.30 5.69 -25.05
CA MET A 1 20.13 6.26 -23.70
C MET A 1 19.21 7.45 -23.84
N LEU A 2 17.95 7.34 -23.42
CA LEU A 2 17.00 8.45 -23.48
C LEU A 2 17.27 9.35 -22.27
N SER A 3 18.10 10.38 -22.47
CA SER A 3 18.21 11.48 -21.52
C SER A 3 16.85 12.18 -21.44
N SER A 4 16.29 12.33 -20.25
CA SER A 4 15.06 13.11 -20.07
C SER A 4 15.34 14.58 -20.36
N ASP A 5 14.37 15.32 -20.89
CA ASP A 5 14.47 16.77 -21.16
C ASP A 5 14.83 17.62 -19.91
N TRP A 6 14.81 17.00 -18.73
CA TRP A 6 15.14 17.59 -17.44
C TRP A 6 16.58 17.30 -16.99
N GLY A 7 17.39 16.59 -17.78
CA GLY A 7 18.77 16.22 -17.42
C GLY A 7 18.87 15.23 -16.26
N VAL A 8 17.75 14.58 -15.89
CA VAL A 8 17.69 13.60 -14.80
C VAL A 8 17.65 12.21 -15.40
N ASP A 9 18.49 11.31 -14.90
CA ASP A 9 18.38 9.88 -15.19
C ASP A 9 17.05 9.36 -14.60
N PRO A 10 16.12 8.84 -15.43
CA PRO A 10 14.84 8.33 -14.93
C PRO A 10 14.99 6.99 -14.20
N ASP A 11 16.11 6.28 -14.35
CA ASP A 11 16.26 4.92 -13.83
C ASP A 11 16.20 4.86 -12.29
N PRO A 12 16.91 5.73 -11.52
CA PRO A 12 16.78 5.77 -10.07
C PRO A 12 15.36 6.08 -9.57
N VAL A 13 14.61 6.91 -10.31
CA VAL A 13 13.21 7.23 -9.99
C VAL A 13 12.34 6.00 -10.21
N ARG A 14 12.55 5.29 -11.32
CA ARG A 14 11.83 4.05 -11.64
C ARG A 14 12.12 2.94 -10.62
N ASP A 15 13.38 2.79 -10.21
CA ASP A 15 13.81 1.83 -9.20
C ASP A 15 13.13 2.08 -7.85
N SER A 16 12.86 3.37 -7.54
CA SER A 16 12.20 3.78 -6.30
C SER A 16 10.67 3.60 -6.31
N TRP A 17 10.03 3.37 -7.47
CA TRP A 17 8.57 3.34 -7.58
C TRP A 17 7.90 2.27 -6.71
N GLY A 18 8.52 1.09 -6.58
CA GLY A 18 7.98 0.01 -5.73
C GLY A 18 7.90 0.43 -4.26
N ALA A 19 9.01 0.93 -3.71
CA ALA A 19 9.10 1.38 -2.32
C ALA A 19 8.17 2.59 -2.05
N ILE A 20 8.14 3.56 -2.96
CA ILE A 20 7.24 4.72 -2.86
C ILE A 20 5.78 4.28 -2.90
N GLY A 21 5.43 3.36 -3.81
CA GLY A 21 4.09 2.80 -3.94
C GLY A 21 3.64 2.09 -2.66
N ALA A 22 4.48 1.21 -2.10
CA ALA A 22 4.23 0.54 -0.83
C ALA A 22 4.04 1.55 0.31
N PHE A 23 4.93 2.55 0.43
CA PHE A 23 4.85 3.58 1.47
C PHE A 23 3.53 4.38 1.41
N ARG A 24 3.13 4.81 0.21
CA ARG A 24 1.86 5.54 -0.02
C ARG A 24 0.65 4.66 0.29
N LEU A 25 0.67 3.38 -0.07
CA LEU A 25 -0.41 2.44 0.26
C LEU A 25 -0.56 2.24 1.77
N MET A 26 0.52 2.09 2.52
CA MET A 26 0.46 1.99 3.99
C MET A 26 -0.18 3.23 4.62
N GLN A 27 0.18 4.42 4.14
CA GLN A 27 -0.41 5.67 4.63
C GLN A 27 -1.89 5.81 4.28
N ALA A 28 -2.29 5.43 3.06
CA ALA A 28 -3.69 5.42 2.64
C ALA A 28 -4.51 4.45 3.52
N LEU A 29 -4.01 3.25 3.78
CA LEU A 29 -4.66 2.27 4.65
C LEU A 29 -4.85 2.80 6.08
N GLY A 30 -3.82 3.44 6.65
CA GLY A 30 -3.93 4.10 7.95
C GLY A 30 -4.95 5.23 7.96
N ALA A 31 -5.01 6.03 6.88
CA ALA A 31 -6.00 7.08 6.72
C ALA A 31 -7.43 6.51 6.62
N TYR A 32 -7.63 5.43 5.87
CA TYR A 32 -8.93 4.78 5.72
C TYR A 32 -9.44 4.22 7.03
N ALA A 33 -8.58 3.55 7.80
CA ALA A 33 -8.93 3.05 9.14
C ALA A 33 -9.32 4.21 10.08
N LYS A 34 -8.58 5.33 10.06
CA LYS A 34 -8.91 6.52 10.85
C LYS A 34 -10.25 7.14 10.43
N LEU A 35 -10.47 7.32 9.13
CA LEU A 35 -11.69 7.94 8.60
C LEU A 35 -12.93 7.07 8.83
N GLY A 36 -12.83 5.77 8.58
CA GLY A 36 -13.91 4.82 8.78
C GLY A 36 -14.21 4.56 10.26
N GLY A 37 -13.18 4.33 11.08
CA GLY A 37 -13.34 3.99 12.49
C GLY A 37 -13.65 5.19 13.39
N ARG A 38 -12.80 6.22 13.35
CA ARG A 38 -12.91 7.40 14.24
C ARG A 38 -13.89 8.44 13.72
N PHE A 39 -13.88 8.71 12.42
CA PHE A 39 -14.75 9.74 11.82
C PHE A 39 -16.04 9.20 11.20
N LYS A 40 -16.32 7.89 11.37
CA LYS A 40 -17.57 7.23 10.94
C LYS A 40 -17.90 7.38 9.44
N LYS A 41 -16.89 7.61 8.60
CA LYS A 41 -17.05 7.63 7.14
C LYS A 41 -16.95 6.21 6.59
N ALA A 42 -18.02 5.43 6.72
CA ALA A 42 -18.03 3.98 6.48
C ALA A 42 -17.45 3.55 5.13
N GLY A 43 -17.67 4.32 4.05
CA GLY A 43 -17.15 4.00 2.71
C GLY A 43 -15.62 3.84 2.63
N PHE A 44 -14.85 4.45 3.55
CA PHE A 44 -13.40 4.25 3.57
C PHE A 44 -12.97 2.86 4.03
N ILE A 45 -13.76 2.18 4.88
CA ILE A 45 -13.45 0.81 5.31
C ILE A 45 -13.55 -0.16 4.14
N GLU A 46 -14.47 0.08 3.20
CA GLU A 46 -14.70 -0.77 2.03
C GLU A 46 -13.50 -0.82 1.09
N HIS A 47 -12.65 0.20 1.11
CA HIS A 47 -11.42 0.26 0.30
C HIS A 47 -10.23 -0.49 0.93
N ILE A 48 -10.29 -0.82 2.23
CA ILE A 48 -9.18 -1.46 2.95
C ILE A 48 -8.78 -2.81 2.32
N PRO A 49 -9.71 -3.74 1.99
CA PRO A 49 -9.33 -5.02 1.39
C PRO A 49 -8.61 -4.87 0.04
N ALA A 50 -9.06 -3.93 -0.80
CA ALA A 50 -8.40 -3.66 -2.08
C ALA A 50 -7.00 -3.07 -1.87
N GLY A 51 -6.86 -2.10 -0.96
CA GLY A 51 -5.56 -1.52 -0.61
C GLY A 51 -4.57 -2.55 -0.07
N LEU A 52 -5.02 -3.48 0.78
CA LEU A 52 -4.19 -4.57 1.29
C LEU A 52 -3.73 -5.52 0.17
N ARG A 53 -4.59 -5.87 -0.79
CA ARG A 53 -4.20 -6.68 -1.96
C ARG A 53 -3.15 -6.00 -2.83
N HIS A 54 -3.30 -4.69 -3.05
CA HIS A 54 -2.30 -3.92 -3.79
C HIS A 54 -0.96 -3.87 -3.04
N LEU A 55 -0.99 -3.68 -1.72
CA LEU A 55 0.22 -3.68 -0.91
C LEU A 55 0.91 -5.05 -0.93
N ALA A 56 0.16 -6.15 -0.79
CA ALA A 56 0.69 -7.51 -0.91
C ALA A 56 1.38 -7.74 -2.27
N HIS A 57 0.73 -7.30 -3.36
CA HIS A 57 1.32 -7.40 -4.69
C HIS A 57 2.63 -6.62 -4.83
N GLN A 58 2.74 -5.43 -4.24
CA GLN A 58 3.98 -4.65 -4.25
C GLN A 58 5.07 -5.31 -3.43
N LEU A 59 4.75 -5.83 -2.24
CA LEU A 59 5.71 -6.50 -1.37
C LEU A 59 6.25 -7.81 -1.97
N ALA A 60 5.42 -8.54 -2.72
CA ALA A 60 5.86 -9.74 -3.44
C ALA A 60 6.93 -9.45 -4.51
N ARG A 61 7.02 -8.21 -4.99
CA ARG A 61 8.03 -7.77 -5.97
C ARG A 61 9.34 -7.30 -5.32
N ALA A 62 9.34 -7.09 -4.01
CA ALA A 62 10.52 -6.69 -3.24
C ALA A 62 11.35 -7.88 -2.74
N ASP A 63 11.19 -9.06 -3.36
CA ASP A 63 11.98 -10.29 -3.16
C ASP A 63 12.36 -10.64 -1.70
N GLY A 64 11.42 -10.44 -0.77
CA GLY A 64 11.63 -10.78 0.63
C GLY A 64 12.36 -9.74 1.48
N ASP A 65 12.59 -8.52 0.98
CA ASP A 65 13.18 -7.40 1.74
C ASP A 65 12.38 -7.04 3.00
N TYR A 66 11.07 -7.33 3.00
CA TYR A 66 10.14 -6.94 4.07
C TYR A 66 9.31 -8.11 4.61
N PRO A 67 9.93 -9.16 5.17
CA PRO A 67 9.24 -10.41 5.47
C PRO A 67 8.16 -10.25 6.56
N ILE A 68 8.43 -9.43 7.57
CA ILE A 68 7.48 -9.14 8.65
C ILE A 68 6.27 -8.37 8.13
N LEU A 69 6.50 -7.38 7.26
CA LEU A 69 5.43 -6.57 6.68
C LEU A 69 4.56 -7.42 5.74
N SER A 70 5.17 -8.26 4.91
CA SER A 70 4.45 -9.20 4.05
C SER A 70 3.54 -10.13 4.87
N ALA A 71 4.07 -10.76 5.91
CA ALA A 71 3.29 -11.63 6.79
C ALA A 71 2.13 -10.88 7.50
N LEU A 72 2.36 -9.63 7.91
CA LEU A 72 1.33 -8.80 8.51
C LEU A 72 0.19 -8.48 7.53
N VAL A 73 0.53 -8.14 6.28
CA VAL A 73 -0.46 -7.84 5.22
C VAL A 73 -1.26 -9.08 4.86
N GLU A 74 -0.60 -10.23 4.69
CA GLU A 74 -1.27 -11.51 4.44
C GLU A 74 -2.26 -11.87 5.56
N ARG A 75 -1.82 -11.76 6.82
CA ARG A 75 -2.71 -11.99 7.97
C ARG A 75 -3.88 -11.01 8.00
N SER A 76 -3.66 -9.76 7.62
CA SER A 76 -4.72 -8.73 7.57
C SER A 76 -5.78 -9.06 6.51
N LEU A 77 -5.39 -9.68 5.39
CA LEU A 77 -6.32 -10.12 4.34
C LEU A 77 -7.23 -11.27 4.78
N LEU A 78 -6.81 -12.08 5.74
CA LEU A 78 -7.60 -13.16 6.32
C LEU A 78 -8.60 -12.66 7.39
N CYS A 79 -8.46 -11.41 7.82
CA CYS A 79 -9.32 -10.86 8.86
C CYS A 79 -10.64 -10.35 8.23
N PRO A 80 -11.81 -10.84 8.66
CA PRO A 80 -13.08 -10.33 8.14
C PRO A 80 -13.24 -8.85 8.49
N VAL A 81 -13.62 -8.04 7.50
CA VAL A 81 -13.93 -6.62 7.71
C VAL A 81 -15.20 -6.54 8.55
N VAL A 82 -15.07 -6.25 9.84
CA VAL A 82 -16.20 -6.02 10.73
C VAL A 82 -16.87 -4.72 10.32
N ARG A 83 -18.03 -4.83 9.68
CA ARG A 83 -18.94 -3.69 9.48
C ARG A 83 -19.59 -3.40 10.83
N ASN A 84 -19.18 -2.34 11.51
CA ASN A 84 -19.95 -1.85 12.65
C ASN A 84 -21.28 -1.28 12.11
N PRO A 85 -22.42 -1.64 12.70
CA PRO A 85 -23.73 -1.11 12.33
C PRO A 85 -23.84 0.40 12.56
#